data_AF-A0A657AYP0-F1
#
_entry.id   AF-A0A657AYP0-F1
#
_cell.length_a   1.000
_cell.length_b   1.000
_cell.length_c   1.000
_cell.angle_alpha   90.00
_cell.angle_beta   90.00
_cell.angle_gamma   90.00
#
_symmetry.space_group_name_H-M   'P 1'
#
loop_
_entity.id
_entity.type
_entity.pdbx_description
1 polymer ?
#
loop_
_entity_poly.entity_id
_entity_poly.type
_entity_poly.pdbx_seq_one_letter_code
_entity_poly.pdbx_strand_id
1 'polypeptide(L)'
;MQQRFYVPNTYNKLNAQKAGIGVGFLPRYLIREELKAGKLVELPLDNARPQPSTLYMAWKMVNQGKGLQRLRTLIQKQLKEQE
;
A
#
# COMPACT_ATOMS: atom_id res chain seq x y z
N MET A 1 4.55 21.84 21.19
CA MET A 1 5.49 20.86 20.62
C MET A 1 4.67 19.75 19.97
N GLN A 2 4.79 19.51 18.66
CA GLN A 2 4.05 18.42 18.02
C GLN A 2 4.75 17.08 18.31
N GLN A 3 4.07 16.18 19.01
CA GLN A 3 4.56 14.83 19.28
C GLN A 3 4.44 13.99 18.00
N ARG A 4 5.54 13.41 17.54
CA ARG A 4 5.58 12.60 16.32
C ARG A 4 5.80 11.14 16.67
N PHE A 5 4.96 10.28 16.10
CA PHE A 5 5.06 8.83 16.24
C PHE A 5 5.54 8.23 14.92
N TYR A 6 6.66 7.51 14.97
CA TYR A 6 7.29 6.91 13.80
C TYR A 6 7.27 5.39 13.92
N VAL A 7 7.07 4.72 12.80
CA VAL A 7 7.05 3.26 12.69
C VAL A 7 7.83 2.83 11.45
N PRO A 8 8.42 1.62 11.45
CA PRO A 8 9.35 1.22 10.40
C PRO A 8 8.67 0.78 9.09
N ASN A 9 7.37 0.46 9.08
CA ASN A 9 6.67 0.01 7.89
C ASN A 9 5.15 0.23 7.97
N THR A 10 4.45 -0.03 6.86
CA THR A 10 3.00 0.16 6.72
C THR A 10 2.17 -0.79 7.60
N TYR A 11 2.61 -2.02 7.84
CA TYR A 11 1.92 -2.94 8.76
C TYR A 11 1.91 -2.41 10.19
N ASN A 12 3.02 -1.80 10.63
CA ASN A 12 3.09 -1.15 11.93
C ASN A 12 2.22 0.12 11.98
N LYS A 13 2.06 0.85 10.86
CA LYS A 13 1.06 1.93 10.79
C LYS A 13 -0.36 1.39 10.95
N LEU A 14 -0.71 0.30 10.27
CA LEU A 14 -2.01 -0.35 10.40
C LEU A 14 -2.30 -0.72 11.86
N ASN A 15 -1.38 -1.41 12.51
CA ASN A 15 -1.56 -1.81 13.92
C ASN A 15 -1.65 -0.60 14.86
N ALA A 16 -0.84 0.44 14.65
CA ALA A 16 -0.92 1.65 15.45
C ALA A 16 -2.26 2.38 15.29
N GLN A 17 -2.81 2.45 14.07
CA GLN A 17 -4.12 3.04 13.81
C GLN A 17 -5.25 2.22 14.44
N LYS A 18 -5.19 0.88 14.34
CA LYS A 18 -6.15 -0.02 15.01
C LYS A 18 -6.11 0.11 16.54
N ALA A 19 -4.95 0.45 17.10
CA ALA A 19 -4.78 0.71 18.53
C ALA A 19 -5.12 2.15 18.95
N GLY A 20 -5.57 3.01 18.03
CA GLY A 20 -5.93 4.40 18.34
C GLY A 20 -4.76 5.34 18.59
N ILE A 21 -3.53 4.95 18.23
CA ILE A 21 -2.31 5.73 18.48
C ILE A 21 -2.18 6.93 17.50
N GLY A 22 -2.96 6.92 16.41
CA GLY A 22 -3.01 8.05 15.48
C GLY A 22 -3.84 7.75 14.22
N VAL A 23 -3.83 8.70 13.28
CA VAL A 23 -4.55 8.66 12.01
C VAL A 23 -3.61 9.01 10.87
N GLY A 24 -3.82 8.40 9.69
CA GLY A 24 -3.05 8.71 8.49
C GLY A 24 -3.34 7.74 7.35
N PHE A 25 -2.59 7.87 6.26
CA PHE A 25 -2.82 7.11 5.04
C PHE A 25 -2.33 5.67 5.15
N LEU A 26 -3.15 4.74 4.64
CA LEU A 26 -2.82 3.34 4.44
C LEU A 26 -3.22 2.92 3.01
N PRO A 27 -2.45 2.02 2.36
CA PRO A 27 -2.85 1.47 1.07
C PRO A 27 -4.13 0.66 1.19
N ARG A 28 -5.11 0.94 0.32
CA ARG A 28 -6.45 0.35 0.41
C ARG A 28 -6.46 -1.18 0.28
N TYR A 29 -5.56 -1.74 -0.53
CA TYR A 29 -5.43 -3.19 -0.68
C TYR A 29 -5.04 -3.91 0.63
N LEU A 30 -4.35 -3.22 1.56
CA LEU A 30 -3.94 -3.80 2.86
C LEU A 30 -5.05 -3.78 3.92
N ILE A 31 -6.08 -2.94 3.76
CA ILE A 31 -7.05 -2.65 4.83
C ILE A 31 -8.50 -2.93 4.43
N ARG A 32 -8.74 -3.68 3.34
CA ARG A 32 -10.10 -3.97 2.87
C ARG A 32 -10.95 -4.65 3.93
N GLU A 33 -10.38 -5.64 4.61
CA GLU A 33 -11.09 -6.39 5.65
C GLU A 33 -11.33 -5.54 6.90
N GLU A 34 -10.38 -4.70 7.30
CA GLU A 34 -10.56 -3.75 8.39
C GLU A 34 -11.65 -2.72 8.11
N LEU A 35 -11.71 -2.19 6.88
CA LEU A 35 -12.77 -1.28 6.46
C LEU A 35 -14.13 -1.99 6.44
N LYS A 36 -14.20 -3.18 5.85
CA LYS A 36 -15.42 -4.00 5.80
C LYS A 36 -15.93 -4.37 7.19
N ALA A 37 -15.02 -4.67 8.11
CA ALA A 37 -15.35 -5.01 9.50
C ALA A 37 -15.61 -3.79 10.39
N GLY A 38 -15.51 -2.56 9.88
CA GLY A 38 -15.66 -1.33 10.66
C GLY A 38 -14.57 -1.10 11.70
N LYS A 39 -13.46 -1.84 11.63
CA LYS A 39 -12.29 -1.66 12.53
C LYS A 39 -11.48 -0.43 12.17
N LEU A 40 -11.56 0.00 10.92
CA LEU A 40 -11.06 1.28 10.44
C LEU A 40 -12.18 2.00 9.70
N VAL A 41 -12.15 3.32 9.73
CA VAL A 41 -13.07 4.19 9.00
C VAL A 41 -12.26 5.11 8.10
N GLU A 42 -12.67 5.22 6.84
CA GLU A 42 -12.06 6.15 5.89
C GLU A 42 -12.55 7.57 6.19
N LEU A 43 -11.62 8.51 6.31
CA LEU A 43 -11.94 9.91 6.52
C LEU A 43 -11.94 10.65 5.17
N PRO A 44 -13.08 11.23 4.75
CA PRO A 44 -13.11 12.07 3.56
C PRO A 44 -12.26 13.32 3.80
N LEU A 45 -11.49 13.72 2.79
CA LEU A 45 -10.64 14.92 2.83
C LEU A 45 -11.07 15.88 1.73
N ASP A 46 -11.28 17.16 2.08
CA ASP A 46 -11.71 18.21 1.14
C ASP A 46 -10.77 18.36 -0.06
N ASN A 47 -9.48 18.14 0.18
CA ASN A 47 -8.46 18.03 -0.86
C ASN A 47 -8.03 16.57 -0.96
N ALA A 48 -8.57 15.84 -1.94
CA ALA A 48 -8.14 14.49 -2.24
C ALA A 48 -6.62 14.46 -2.43
N ARG A 49 -5.93 13.63 -1.64
CA ARG A 49 -4.48 13.41 -1.84
C ARG A 49 -4.22 12.82 -3.23
N PRO A 50 -3.00 13.02 -3.78
CA PRO A 50 -2.66 12.62 -5.15
C PRO A 50 -2.96 11.15 -5.38
N GLN A 51 -3.26 10.84 -6.64
CA GLN A 51 -3.55 9.51 -7.18
C GLN A 51 -2.68 8.41 -6.55
N PRO A 52 -3.18 7.15 -6.49
CA PRO A 52 -2.41 6.03 -5.98
C PRO A 52 -0.97 6.05 -6.51
N SER A 53 0.01 5.91 -5.61
CA SER A 53 1.41 5.94 -6.01
C SER A 53 1.67 4.85 -7.04
N THR A 54 2.19 5.24 -8.21
CA THR A 54 2.54 4.28 -9.26
C THR A 54 3.60 3.31 -8.76
N LEU A 55 3.29 2.02 -8.83
CA LEU A 55 4.23 0.96 -8.49
C LEU A 55 5.07 0.60 -9.73
N TYR A 56 6.38 0.80 -9.64
CA TYR A 56 7.31 0.45 -10.72
C TYR A 56 8.01 -0.87 -10.43
N MET A 57 8.29 -1.64 -11.49
CA MET A 57 9.20 -2.77 -11.45
C MET A 57 10.51 -2.37 -12.13
N ALA A 58 11.63 -2.65 -11.48
CA ALA A 58 12.96 -2.37 -12.01
C ALA A 58 13.83 -3.64 -12.00
N TRP A 59 14.68 -3.78 -13.01
CA TRP A 59 15.67 -4.85 -13.14
C TRP A 59 16.91 -4.32 -13.86
N LYS A 60 18.04 -5.05 -13.76
CA LYS A 60 19.26 -4.68 -14.49
C LYS A 60 19.03 -4.79 -16.00
N MET A 61 19.46 -3.79 -16.77
CA MET A 61 19.27 -3.74 -18.24
C MET A 61 19.84 -4.95 -18.99
N VAL A 62 20.90 -5.57 -18.46
CA VAL A 62 21.52 -6.78 -19.03
C VAL A 62 20.63 -8.03 -18.91
N ASN A 63 19.62 -8.01 -18.04
CA ASN A 63 18.69 -9.12 -17.88
C ASN A 63 17.55 -8.99 -18.89
N GLN A 64 17.57 -9.81 -19.95
CA GLN A 64 16.55 -9.79 -21.01
C GLN A 64 16.01 -11.19 -21.37
N GLY A 65 16.46 -12.23 -20.66
CA GLY A 65 16.10 -13.62 -20.93
C GLY A 65 14.63 -13.96 -20.65
N LYS A 66 14.19 -15.11 -21.16
CA LYS A 66 12.81 -15.63 -21.04
C LYS A 66 12.32 -15.77 -19.60
N GLY A 67 13.23 -16.08 -18.66
CA GLY A 67 12.89 -16.19 -17.24
C GLY A 67 12.38 -14.87 -16.64
N LEU A 68 13.08 -13.76 -16.91
CA LEU A 68 12.63 -12.43 -16.47
C LEU A 68 11.31 -12.05 -17.14
N GLN A 69 11.17 -12.29 -18.44
CA GLN A 69 9.93 -12.00 -19.16
C GLN A 69 8.75 -12.72 -18.50
N ARG A 70 8.91 -14.03 -18.23
CA ARG A 70 7.88 -14.84 -17.55
C ARG A 70 7.55 -14.30 -16.16
N LEU A 71 8.56 -13.95 -15.36
CA LEU A 71 8.38 -13.40 -14.02
C LEU A 71 7.60 -12.07 -14.05
N ARG A 72 7.97 -11.15 -14.94
CA ARG A 72 7.25 -9.87 -15.11
C ARG A 72 5.78 -10.12 -15.44
N THR A 73 5.50 -11.02 -16.38
CA THR A 73 4.12 -11.36 -16.76
C THR A 73 3.34 -11.95 -15.58
N LEU A 74 3.95 -12.83 -14.78
CA LEU A 74 3.31 -13.39 -13.59
C LEU A 74 2.98 -12.31 -12.55
N ILE A 75 3.93 -11.43 -12.25
CA ILE A 75 3.74 -10.33 -11.29
C ILE A 75 2.66 -9.36 -11.80
N GLN A 76 2.72 -8.97 -13.08
CA GLN A 76 1.71 -8.09 -13.68
C GLN A 76 0.30 -8.70 -13.64
N LYS A 77 0.18 -10.01 -13.92
CA LYS A 77 -1.10 -10.70 -13.82
C LYS A 77 -1.63 -10.66 -12.39
N GLN A 78 -0.80 -11.00 -11.41
CA GLN A 78 -1.17 -11.00 -10.00
C GLN A 78 -1.61 -9.61 -9.50
N LEU A 79 -0.92 -8.54 -9.95
CA LEU A 79 -1.26 -7.18 -9.54
C LEU A 79 -2.59 -6.70 -10.12
N LYS A 80 -2.91 -7.07 -11.38
CA LYS A 80 -4.21 -6.75 -12.00
C LYS A 80 -5.39 -7.44 -11.32
N GLU A 81 -5.18 -8.63 -10.78
CA GLU A 81 -6.22 -9.37 -10.04
C GLU A 81 -6.51 -8.77 -8.66
N GLN A 82 -5.68 -7.83 -8.20
CA GLN A 82 -5.86 -7.14 -6.92
C GLN A 82 -6.37 -5.70 -7.07
N GLU A 83 -6.69 -5.22 -8.26
CA GLU A 83 -7.45 -3.96 -8.43
C GLU A 83 -8.96 -4.24 -8.42
#